data_AF-A0A524M189-F1
#
_entry.id   AF-A0A524M189-F1
#
_cell.length_a   1.000
_cell.length_b   1.000
_cell.length_c   1.000
_cell.angle_alpha   90.00
_cell.angle_beta   90.00
_cell.angle_gamma   90.00
#
_symmetry.space_group_name_H-M   'P 1'
#
loop_
_entity.id
_entity.type
_entity.pdbx_description
1 polymer ?
#
loop_
_entity_poly.entity_id
_entity_poly.type
_entity_poly.pdbx_seq_one_letter_code
_entity_poly.pdbx_strand_id
1 'polypeptide(L)'
;GLQLHNETLLEIAIRVNVFYNNASIPEDLVDYLSLATFHTPRCVEALANVTRNVIGEAHTDDILADITVPTLIIWGAKDGVLDFTYAADFNSSIPGSRLAAIPDCGHLPHVECQEKTAAIIRDFLSR
;
A
#
# COMPACT_ATOMS: atom_id res chain seq x y z
N GLY A 1 -2.09 29.30 -10.60
CA GLY A 1 -1.01 29.68 -9.68
C GLY A 1 -0.75 28.63 -8.62
N LEU A 2 -1.78 28.24 -7.85
CA LEU A 2 -1.69 27.28 -6.72
C LEU A 2 -1.89 25.80 -7.10
N GLN A 3 -2.46 25.49 -8.27
CA GLN A 3 -2.79 24.11 -8.67
C GLN A 3 -1.56 23.33 -9.16
N LEU A 4 -0.68 23.98 -9.94
CA LEU A 4 0.55 23.40 -10.49
C LEU A 4 1.57 22.99 -9.43
N HIS A 5 1.63 23.69 -8.28
CA HIS A 5 2.56 23.31 -7.20
C HIS A 5 2.16 22.00 -6.50
N ASN A 6 0.88 21.63 -6.53
CA ASN A 6 0.40 20.42 -5.88
C ASN A 6 0.60 19.17 -6.74
N GLU A 7 0.47 19.29 -8.07
CA GLU A 7 0.62 18.15 -9.00
C GLU A 7 2.06 17.63 -9.03
N THR A 8 3.06 18.51 -9.18
CA THR A 8 4.47 18.10 -9.19
C THR A 8 4.90 17.50 -7.84
N LEU A 9 4.47 18.09 -6.73
CA LEU A 9 4.77 17.53 -5.39
C LEU A 9 4.12 16.17 -5.18
N LEU A 10 2.92 15.99 -5.72
CA LEU A 10 2.21 14.72 -5.67
C LEU A 10 2.90 13.64 -6.51
N GLU A 11 3.28 13.95 -7.75
CA GLU A 11 4.02 13.01 -8.60
C GLU A 11 5.33 12.57 -7.94
N ILE A 12 6.05 13.51 -7.32
CA ILE A 12 7.26 13.20 -6.55
C ILE A 12 6.91 12.28 -5.37
N ALA A 13 5.87 12.59 -4.60
CA ALA A 13 5.46 11.76 -3.46
C ALA A 13 5.08 10.34 -3.90
N ILE A 14 4.36 10.19 -5.02
CA ILE A 14 4.03 8.88 -5.60
C ILE A 14 5.33 8.16 -5.98
N ARG A 15 6.19 8.77 -6.80
CA ARG A 15 7.40 8.12 -7.30
C ARG A 15 8.38 7.74 -6.18
N VAL A 16 8.47 8.54 -5.11
CA VAL A 16 9.48 8.35 -4.05
C VAL A 16 8.97 7.46 -2.92
N ASN A 17 7.70 7.56 -2.53
CA ASN A 17 7.21 6.85 -1.35
C ASN A 17 6.40 5.59 -1.69
N VAL A 18 5.77 5.53 -2.87
CA VAL A 18 4.89 4.41 -3.24
C VAL A 18 5.66 3.26 -3.88
N PHE A 19 6.76 3.53 -4.57
CA PHE A 19 7.51 2.52 -5.32
C PHE A 19 8.95 2.42 -4.84
N TYR A 20 9.49 1.21 -4.82
CA TYR A 20 10.91 1.00 -4.55
C TYR A 20 11.78 1.42 -5.75
N ASN A 21 11.43 0.98 -6.96
CA ASN A 21 12.14 1.34 -8.18
C ASN A 21 11.41 2.47 -8.93
N ASN A 22 11.81 3.71 -8.64
CA ASN A 22 11.20 4.91 -9.24
C ASN A 22 11.63 5.19 -10.69
N ALA A 23 12.73 4.57 -11.16
CA ALA A 23 13.28 4.79 -12.50
C ALA A 23 12.53 4.03 -13.59
N SER A 24 11.65 3.11 -13.22
CA SER A 24 10.95 2.20 -14.14
C SER A 24 9.42 2.33 -14.07
N ILE A 25 8.89 3.34 -13.38
CA ILE A 25 7.43 3.56 -13.29
C ILE A 25 6.94 4.21 -14.59
N PRO A 26 6.04 3.54 -15.35
CA PRO A 26 5.39 4.12 -16.51
C PRO A 26 4.65 5.43 -16.15
N GLU A 27 4.72 6.42 -17.03
CA GLU A 27 4.15 7.74 -16.77
C GLU A 27 2.62 7.70 -16.68
N ASP A 28 1.97 6.87 -17.51
CA ASP A 28 0.53 6.60 -17.48
C ASP A 28 0.05 5.99 -16.16
N LEU A 29 0.90 5.23 -15.47
CA LEU A 29 0.60 4.70 -14.15
C LEU A 29 0.63 5.80 -13.08
N VAL A 30 1.56 6.74 -13.17
CA VAL A 30 1.61 7.89 -12.25
C VAL A 30 0.40 8.80 -12.48
N ASP A 31 0.03 9.03 -13.74
CA ASP A 31 -1.17 9.77 -14.11
C ASP A 31 -2.42 9.08 -13.58
N TYR A 32 -2.53 7.76 -13.77
CA TYR A 32 -3.65 6.98 -13.28
C TYR A 32 -3.79 7.05 -11.75
N LEU A 33 -2.69 6.89 -11.00
CA LEU A 33 -2.71 6.98 -9.54
C LEU A 33 -3.05 8.39 -9.06
N SER A 34 -2.52 9.41 -9.73
CA SER A 34 -2.83 10.81 -9.45
C SER A 34 -4.31 11.11 -9.72
N LEU A 35 -4.85 10.61 -10.83
CA LEU A 35 -6.26 10.74 -11.17
C LEU A 35 -7.15 10.02 -10.15
N ALA A 36 -6.86 8.75 -9.86
CA ALA A 36 -7.65 7.95 -8.92
C ALA A 36 -7.74 8.62 -7.53
N THR A 37 -6.69 9.35 -7.14
CA THR A 37 -6.56 9.88 -5.79
C THR A 37 -6.92 11.38 -5.68
N PHE A 38 -6.74 12.18 -6.73
CA PHE A 38 -6.86 13.65 -6.66
C PHE A 38 -7.76 14.27 -7.73
N HIS A 39 -8.41 13.48 -8.59
CA HIS A 39 -9.22 14.01 -9.69
C HIS A 39 -10.40 14.88 -9.24
N THR A 40 -11.00 14.56 -8.10
CA THR A 40 -12.15 15.30 -7.58
C THR A 40 -11.95 15.70 -6.12
N PRO A 41 -12.61 16.75 -5.62
CA PRO A 41 -12.58 17.09 -4.20
C PRO A 41 -12.97 15.93 -3.28
N ARG A 42 -13.86 15.05 -3.75
CA ARG A 42 -14.25 13.83 -3.02
C ARG A 42 -13.12 12.81 -2.92
N CYS A 43 -12.28 12.66 -3.94
CA CYS A 43 -11.11 11.78 -3.87
C CYS A 43 -10.08 12.32 -2.86
N VAL A 44 -9.85 13.63 -2.86
CA VAL A 44 -8.96 14.29 -1.89
C VAL A 44 -9.49 14.13 -0.46
N GLU A 45 -10.79 14.29 -0.26
CA GLU A 45 -11.44 14.07 1.03
C GLU A 45 -11.34 12.60 1.47
N ALA A 46 -11.54 11.65 0.55
CA ALA A 46 -11.39 10.22 0.82
C ALA A 46 -9.96 9.87 1.23
N LEU A 47 -8.94 10.38 0.52
CA LEU A 47 -7.55 10.20 0.91
C LEU A 47 -7.30 10.79 2.31
N ALA A 48 -7.76 12.02 2.56
CA ALA A 48 -7.58 12.65 3.86
C ALA A 48 -8.24 11.86 5.01
N ASN A 49 -9.39 11.22 4.76
CA ASN A 49 -10.03 10.32 5.71
C ASN A 49 -9.20 9.07 5.97
N VAL A 50 -8.68 8.40 4.92
CA VAL A 50 -7.80 7.24 5.07
C VAL A 50 -6.55 7.61 5.85
N THR A 51 -5.88 8.70 5.49
CA THR A 51 -4.67 9.17 6.19
C THR A 51 -4.96 9.49 7.66
N ARG A 52 -6.08 10.13 7.98
CA ARG A 52 -6.47 10.37 9.38
C ARG A 52 -6.70 9.08 10.16
N ASN A 53 -7.30 8.08 9.54
CA ASN A 53 -7.55 6.79 10.19
C ASN A 53 -6.27 5.97 10.38
N VAL A 54 -5.28 6.11 9.48
CA VAL A 54 -3.97 5.46 9.60
C VAL A 54 -3.09 6.14 10.64
N ILE A 55 -3.06 7.48 10.70
CA ILE A 55 -2.19 8.25 11.61
C ILE A 55 -2.84 8.45 13.01
N GLY A 56 -4.16 8.32 13.11
CA GLY A 56 -4.95 8.54 14.32
C GLY A 56 -5.34 7.26 15.06
N GLU A 57 -6.61 7.17 15.46
CA GLU A 57 -7.21 6.04 16.19
C GLU A 57 -7.58 4.89 15.23
N ALA A 58 -6.58 4.19 14.69
CA ALA A 58 -6.83 2.97 13.95
C ALA A 58 -7.36 1.88 14.90
N HIS A 59 -8.68 1.81 15.12
CA HIS A 59 -9.33 0.70 15.85
C HIS A 59 -9.24 -0.64 15.10
N THR A 60 -8.57 -0.69 13.94
CA THR A 60 -8.35 -1.93 13.21
C THR A 60 -7.55 -2.93 14.02
N ASP A 61 -6.59 -2.47 14.83
CA ASP A 61 -5.74 -3.35 15.64
C ASP A 61 -6.56 -4.15 16.67
N ASP A 62 -7.59 -3.53 17.24
CA ASP A 62 -8.47 -4.15 18.24
C ASP A 62 -9.29 -5.32 17.67
N ILE A 63 -9.52 -5.35 16.35
CA ILE A 63 -10.35 -6.36 15.69
C ILE A 63 -9.54 -7.41 14.92
N LEU A 64 -8.22 -7.25 14.78
CA LEU A 64 -7.38 -8.20 14.04
C LEU A 64 -7.42 -9.61 14.65
N ALA A 65 -7.52 -9.69 15.98
CA ALA A 65 -7.61 -10.95 16.70
C ALA A 65 -8.90 -11.73 16.40
N ASP A 66 -9.95 -11.06 15.92
CA ASP A 66 -11.24 -11.68 15.58
C ASP A 66 -11.23 -12.34 14.19
N ILE A 67 -10.16 -12.17 13.40
CA ILE A 67 -10.02 -12.78 12.08
C ILE A 67 -9.65 -14.27 12.25
N THR A 68 -10.61 -15.17 12.01
CA THR A 68 -10.41 -16.62 12.17
C THR A 68 -10.21 -17.39 10.86
N VAL A 69 -10.29 -16.72 9.71
CA VAL A 69 -10.10 -17.35 8.40
C VAL A 69 -8.62 -17.38 8.00
N PRO A 70 -8.18 -18.34 7.17
CA PRO A 70 -6.84 -18.32 6.62
C PRO A 70 -6.53 -16.96 5.99
N THR A 71 -5.46 -16.32 6.44
CA THR A 71 -5.11 -14.95 6.05
C THR A 71 -3.68 -14.89 5.53
N LEU A 72 -3.50 -14.22 4.40
CA LEU A 72 -2.21 -13.91 3.79
C LEU A 72 -2.00 -12.40 3.81
N ILE A 73 -0.87 -11.98 4.36
CA ILE A 73 -0.39 -10.59 4.35
C ILE A 73 0.76 -10.53 3.35
N ILE A 74 0.67 -9.66 2.35
CA ILE A 74 1.75 -9.40 1.38
C ILE A 74 2.19 -7.95 1.57
N TRP A 75 3.50 -7.72 1.75
CA TRP A 75 4.04 -6.38 2.00
C TRP A 75 5.33 -6.15 1.24
N GLY A 76 5.54 -4.94 0.73
CA GLY A 76 6.83 -4.54 0.18
C GLY A 76 7.78 -4.08 1.27
N ALA A 77 8.97 -4.67 1.37
CA ALA A 77 9.91 -4.35 2.46
C ALA A 77 10.52 -2.94 2.37
N LYS A 78 10.22 -2.20 1.29
CA LYS A 78 10.65 -0.82 1.02
C LYS A 78 9.47 0.12 0.86
N ASP A 79 8.33 -0.25 1.45
CA ASP A 79 7.17 0.63 1.54
C ASP A 79 7.54 1.93 2.27
N GLY A 80 7.44 3.06 1.55
CA GLY A 80 7.71 4.39 2.07
C GLY A 80 6.46 5.13 2.55
N VAL A 81 5.28 4.51 2.42
CA VAL A 81 3.99 5.05 2.89
C VAL A 81 3.67 4.45 4.26
N LEU A 82 3.79 3.14 4.42
CA LEU A 82 3.55 2.41 5.67
C LEU A 82 4.80 1.59 6.03
N ASP A 83 5.35 1.87 7.21
CA ASP A 83 6.54 1.16 7.69
C ASP A 83 6.29 -0.36 7.77
N PHE A 84 7.32 -1.15 7.51
CA PHE A 84 7.22 -2.61 7.51
C PHE A 84 6.81 -3.18 8.88
N THR A 85 7.00 -2.43 9.98
CA THR A 85 6.50 -2.77 11.32
C THR A 85 5.00 -3.10 11.32
N TYR A 86 4.17 -2.39 10.55
CA TYR A 86 2.74 -2.70 10.42
C TYR A 86 2.49 -4.13 9.91
N ALA A 87 3.33 -4.62 8.98
CA ALA A 87 3.20 -5.98 8.46
C ALA A 87 3.49 -7.04 9.53
N ALA A 88 4.47 -6.76 10.39
CA ALA A 88 4.81 -7.63 11.51
C ALA A 88 3.72 -7.60 12.59
N ASP A 89 3.20 -6.41 12.91
CA ASP A 89 2.13 -6.22 13.88
C ASP A 89 0.86 -6.94 13.44
N PHE A 90 0.47 -6.81 12.17
CA PHE A 90 -0.67 -7.52 11.61
C PHE A 90 -0.46 -9.04 11.68
N ASN A 91 0.73 -9.53 11.33
CA ASN A 91 1.01 -10.95 11.36
C ASN A 91 1.06 -11.53 12.78
N SER A 92 1.39 -10.71 13.78
CA SER A 92 1.33 -11.12 15.19
C SER A 92 -0.07 -11.06 15.78
N SER A 93 -0.92 -10.17 15.26
CA SER A 93 -2.27 -9.93 15.78
C SER A 93 -3.33 -10.82 15.14
N ILE A 94 -3.14 -11.25 13.88
CA ILE A 94 -4.07 -12.13 13.17
C ILE A 94 -3.70 -13.60 13.43
N PRO A 95 -4.54 -14.40 14.12
CA PRO A 95 -4.24 -15.78 14.41
C PRO A 95 -4.05 -16.63 13.15
N GLY A 96 -2.88 -17.27 13.04
CA GLY A 96 -2.59 -18.19 11.93
C GLY A 96 -2.37 -17.51 10.57
N SER A 97 -2.17 -16.18 10.53
CA SER A 97 -1.80 -15.50 9.30
C SER A 97 -0.42 -15.93 8.79
N ARG A 98 -0.21 -15.72 7.49
CA ARG A 98 1.11 -15.84 6.86
C ARG A 98 1.54 -14.48 6.33
N LEU A 99 2.74 -14.05 6.69
CA LEU A 99 3.38 -12.87 6.11
C LEU A 99 4.33 -13.25 4.98
N ALA A 100 4.17 -12.59 3.83
CA ALA A 100 5.07 -12.65 2.69
C ALA A 100 5.62 -11.24 2.39
N ALA A 101 6.85 -10.99 2.83
CA ALA A 101 7.56 -9.76 2.53
C ALA A 101 8.31 -9.86 1.19
N ILE A 102 8.21 -8.83 0.34
CA ILE A 102 8.94 -8.74 -0.93
C ILE A 102 10.10 -7.74 -0.75
N PRO A 103 11.37 -8.19 -0.72
CA PRO A 103 12.52 -7.36 -0.35
C PRO A 103 12.72 -6.08 -1.16
N ASP A 104 12.48 -6.16 -2.47
CA ASP A 104 12.75 -5.08 -3.43
C ASP A 104 11.43 -4.51 -3.98
N CYS A 105 10.52 -4.13 -3.07
CA CYS A 105 9.17 -3.66 -3.42
C CYS A 105 8.67 -2.60 -2.44
N GLY A 106 7.98 -1.59 -2.94
CA GLY A 106 7.34 -0.51 -2.21
C GLY A 106 5.90 -0.81 -1.80
N HIS A 107 5.09 0.24 -1.71
CA HIS A 107 3.73 0.23 -1.17
C HIS A 107 2.70 -0.55 -1.99
N LEU A 108 2.93 -0.73 -3.31
CA LEU A 108 2.00 -1.43 -4.20
C LEU A 108 2.58 -2.73 -4.78
N PRO A 109 2.73 -3.82 -3.98
CA PRO A 109 3.26 -5.09 -4.47
C PRO A 109 2.56 -5.69 -5.69
N HIS A 110 1.25 -5.48 -5.81
CA HIS A 110 0.44 -5.95 -6.93
C HIS A 110 0.67 -5.15 -8.22
N VAL A 111 1.28 -3.97 -8.15
CA VAL A 111 1.65 -3.14 -9.29
C VAL A 111 3.14 -3.29 -9.61
N GLU A 112 4.00 -3.19 -8.59
CA GLU A 112 5.46 -3.16 -8.77
C GLU A 112 6.09 -4.55 -8.92
N CYS A 113 5.56 -5.56 -8.24
CA CYS A 113 6.11 -6.91 -8.18
C CYS A 113 5.08 -7.96 -8.60
N GLN A 114 4.43 -7.73 -9.75
CA GLN A 114 3.25 -8.45 -10.23
C GLN A 114 3.41 -9.98 -10.21
N GLU A 115 4.48 -10.52 -10.81
CA GLU A 115 4.69 -11.96 -10.93
C GLU A 115 4.94 -12.61 -9.58
N LYS A 116 5.72 -11.94 -8.71
CA LYS A 116 5.99 -12.40 -7.34
C LYS A 116 4.70 -12.40 -6.53
N THR A 117 3.95 -11.31 -6.55
CA THR A 117 2.66 -11.18 -5.85
C THR A 117 1.67 -12.25 -6.31
N ALA A 118 1.52 -12.44 -7.62
CA ALA A 118 0.64 -13.47 -8.18
C ALA A 118 1.08 -14.90 -7.79
N ALA A 119 2.39 -15.17 -7.76
CA ALA A 119 2.91 -16.47 -7.33
C ALA A 119 2.63 -16.75 -5.84
N ILE A 120 2.82 -15.76 -4.97
CA ILE A 120 2.52 -15.87 -3.53
C ILE A 120 1.03 -16.14 -3.32
N ILE A 121 0.15 -15.42 -4.02
CA ILE A 121 -1.30 -15.64 -3.96
C ILE A 121 -1.65 -17.06 -4.41
N ARG A 122 -1.06 -17.54 -5.52
CA ARG A 122 -1.31 -18.92 -6.00
C ARG A 122 -0.85 -19.99 -4.99
N ASP A 123 0.32 -19.85 -4.37
CA ASP A 123 0.80 -20.76 -3.32
C ASP A 123 -0.17 -20.81 -2.13
N PHE A 124 -0.71 -19.65 -1.76
CA PHE A 124 -1.66 -19.58 -0.65
C PHE A 124 -2.99 -20.26 -0.98
N LEU A 125 -3.50 -20.09 -2.20
CA LEU A 125 -4.78 -20.68 -2.64
C LEU A 125 -4.70 -22.19 -2.94
N SER A 126 -3.50 -22.74 -3.18
CA SER A 126 -3.33 -24.16 -3.49
C SER A 126 -3.21 -25.06 -2.25
N ARG A 127 -3.54 -24.55 -1.05
CA ARG A 127 -3.38 -25.24 0.23
C ARG A 127 -4.71 -25.68 0.82
#